data_AF-A0AAD7VN25-F1
#
_entry.id   AF-A0AAD7VN25-F1
#
_cell.length_a   1.000
_cell.length_b   1.000
_cell.length_c   1.000
_cell.angle_alpha   90.00
_cell.angle_beta   90.00
_cell.angle_gamma   90.00
#
_symmetry.space_group_name_H-M   'P 1'
#
loop_
_entity.id
_entity.type
_entity.pdbx_description
1 polymer ?
#
loop_
_entity_poly.entity_id
_entity_poly.type
_entity_poly.pdbx_seq_one_letter_code
_entity_poly.pdbx_strand_id
1 'polypeptide(L)'
;MKCYICWNVSQVGITFILKAWRFKYHKQPTMVVINSKGEVEYQDEFPMIQTYGIGAYPFTDPSLPNVEIQITPTDIIPGIFNGVKIEDEKYILFYGGTNQVFGQYFADHANIQIKSLLKETKNISLKLHQVNHIKAIASFWTGLQNMFFIKMQLENDPVLKKIQRLLSCNNGNGWALLCKGSNMVVSGYVEEILKFLIEHSFWKSKLIMDRQPSEVCLTDYLQELRRTKFCHRFDIPYSRCVPEMKCPDCQRFMEIWIKLKCCHGENGLC
;
A
#
# COMPACT_ATOMS: atom_id res chain seq x y z
N MET A 1 11.26 26.89 -1.26
CA MET A 1 10.35 26.91 -0.09
C MET A 1 11.15 27.42 1.11
N LYS A 2 10.67 28.41 1.87
CA LYS A 2 11.30 28.85 3.11
C LYS A 2 10.55 28.20 4.28
N CYS A 3 11.24 27.41 5.09
CA CYS A 3 10.66 26.83 6.29
C CYS A 3 11.04 27.70 7.49
N TYR A 4 10.06 28.03 8.31
CA TYR A 4 10.27 28.77 9.55
C TYR A 4 9.88 27.87 10.72
N ILE A 5 10.74 27.79 11.73
CA ILE A 5 10.42 27.09 12.98
C ILE A 5 9.97 28.16 13.98
N CYS A 6 8.73 28.04 14.45
CA CYS A 6 8.21 28.91 15.50
C CYS A 6 8.39 28.23 16.85
N TRP A 7 9.42 28.65 17.61
CA TRP A 7 9.75 28.07 18.92
C TRP A 7 8.83 28.57 20.05
N ASN A 8 8.26 29.78 19.90
CA ASN A 8 7.45 30.43 20.93
C ASN A 8 6.08 30.83 20.36
N VAL A 9 5.13 29.90 20.42
CA VAL A 9 3.72 30.18 20.12
C VAL A 9 3.02 30.57 21.43
N SER A 10 2.31 31.70 21.44
CA SER A 10 1.56 32.14 22.63
C SER A 10 0.44 31.16 22.99
N GLN A 11 -0.05 31.18 24.23
CA GLN A 11 -1.16 30.31 24.66
C GLN A 11 -2.42 30.51 23.81
N VAL A 12 -2.66 31.74 23.35
CA VAL A 12 -3.75 32.07 22.42
C VAL A 12 -3.52 31.45 21.05
N GLY A 13 -2.29 31.55 20.52
CA GLY A 13 -1.89 30.90 19.27
C GLY A 13 -2.02 29.38 19.33
N ILE A 14 -1.60 28.76 20.43
CA ILE A 14 -1.77 27.32 20.68
C ILE A 14 -3.26 26.97 20.69
N THR A 15 -4.08 27.74 21.41
CA THR A 15 -5.53 27.51 21.46
C THR A 15 -6.18 27.62 20.08
N PHE A 16 -5.76 28.60 19.28
CA PHE A 16 -6.21 28.75 17.90
C PHE A 16 -5.80 27.56 17.04
N ILE A 17 -4.54 27.12 17.07
CA ILE A 17 -4.05 25.95 16.32
C ILE A 17 -4.83 24.68 16.71
N LEU A 18 -5.04 24.45 18.01
CA LEU A 18 -5.78 23.27 18.48
C LEU A 18 -7.26 23.28 18.08
N LYS A 19 -7.91 24.45 18.15
CA LYS A 19 -9.36 24.55 17.91
C LYS A 19 -9.70 24.81 16.45
N ALA A 20 -9.11 25.85 15.85
CA ALA A 20 -9.42 26.29 14.49
C ALA A 20 -8.82 25.34 13.45
N TRP A 21 -7.59 24.85 13.65
CA TRP A 21 -6.95 23.90 12.74
C TRP A 21 -7.17 22.43 13.14
N ARG A 22 -7.91 22.19 14.23
CA ARG A 22 -8.21 20.84 14.75
C ARG A 22 -6.95 19.99 14.97
N PHE A 23 -5.83 20.65 15.27
CA PHE A 23 -4.55 19.98 15.47
C PHE A 23 -4.63 19.03 16.68
N LYS A 24 -4.30 17.75 16.47
CA LYS A 24 -4.27 16.75 17.55
C LYS A 24 -2.83 16.48 17.95
N TYR A 25 -2.54 16.54 19.26
CA TYR A 25 -1.19 16.56 19.82
C TYR A 25 -0.41 15.25 19.64
N HIS A 26 -1.07 14.15 19.25
CA HIS A 26 -0.49 12.82 19.38
C HIS A 26 -0.54 11.99 18.08
N LYS A 27 0.68 11.71 17.60
CA LYS A 27 1.14 10.61 16.71
C LYS A 27 1.42 10.92 15.25
N GLN A 28 0.77 11.89 14.59
CA GLN A 28 1.07 12.20 13.18
C GLN A 28 1.20 13.71 12.97
N PRO A 29 2.22 14.18 12.21
CA PRO A 29 2.29 15.59 11.84
C PRO A 29 1.05 15.98 11.03
N THR A 30 0.59 17.21 11.21
CA THR A 30 -0.51 17.82 10.45
C THR A 30 0.07 18.97 9.64
N MET A 31 -0.31 19.08 8.37
CA MET A 31 0.13 20.18 7.51
C MET A 31 -1.08 20.97 7.01
N VAL A 32 -1.22 22.21 7.47
CA VAL A 32 -2.32 23.08 7.06
C VAL A 32 -1.82 23.97 5.91
N VAL A 33 -2.56 24.02 4.81
CA VAL A 33 -2.27 24.93 3.69
C VAL A 33 -3.11 26.18 3.86
N ILE A 34 -2.44 27.33 3.83
CA ILE A 34 -3.03 28.64 4.05
C ILE A 34 -2.74 29.52 2.82
N ASN A 35 -3.75 30.24 2.35
CA ASN A 35 -3.58 31.15 1.23
C ASN A 35 -2.92 32.47 1.62
N SER A 36 -2.67 33.32 0.62
CA SER A 36 -2.07 34.65 0.81
C SER A 36 -2.89 35.60 1.67
N LYS A 37 -4.18 35.32 1.89
CA LYS A 37 -5.08 36.08 2.77
C LYS A 37 -5.08 35.58 4.22
N GLY A 38 -4.36 34.48 4.51
CA GLY A 38 -4.36 33.86 5.84
C GLY A 38 -5.52 32.90 6.09
N GLU A 39 -6.27 32.53 5.06
CA GLU A 39 -7.40 31.59 5.15
C GLU A 39 -6.91 30.16 4.93
N VAL A 40 -7.49 29.20 5.66
CA VAL A 40 -7.18 27.78 5.50
C VAL A 40 -7.82 27.26 4.22
N GLU A 41 -7.00 26.85 3.25
CA GLU A 41 -7.47 26.19 2.02
C GLU A 41 -7.61 24.68 2.22
N TYR A 42 -6.64 24.08 2.90
CA TYR A 42 -6.64 22.64 3.17
C TYR A 42 -6.25 22.37 4.62
N GLN A 43 -7.08 21.57 5.32
CA GLN A 43 -6.91 21.31 6.74
C GLN A 43 -5.74 20.36 7.03
N ASP A 44 -5.35 19.49 6.08
CA ASP A 44 -4.37 18.44 6.37
C ASP A 44 -3.75 17.77 5.13
N GLU A 45 -2.70 18.39 4.60
CA GLU A 45 -1.95 17.93 3.43
C GLU A 45 -0.68 17.16 3.80
N PHE A 46 -0.57 16.71 5.06
CA PHE A 46 0.57 15.91 5.48
C PHE A 46 0.70 14.58 4.70
N PRO A 47 -0.40 13.85 4.40
CA PRO A 47 -0.32 12.69 3.52
C PRO A 47 0.28 13.03 2.14
N MET A 48 -0.13 14.16 1.53
CA MET A 48 0.34 14.58 0.20
C MET A 48 1.84 14.87 0.20
N ILE A 49 2.35 15.67 1.14
CA ILE A 49 3.79 15.99 1.20
C ILE A 49 4.64 14.78 1.61
N GLN A 50 4.11 13.88 2.45
CA GLN A 50 4.82 12.67 2.83
C GLN A 50 4.92 11.67 1.66
N THR A 51 3.90 11.63 0.79
CA THR A 51 3.88 10.75 -0.39
C THR A 51 4.67 11.34 -1.55
N TYR A 52 4.45 12.61 -1.92
CA TYR A 52 4.99 13.20 -3.16
C TYR A 52 6.14 14.20 -2.92
N GLY A 53 6.54 14.42 -1.67
CA GLY A 53 7.59 15.38 -1.33
C GLY A 53 7.26 16.78 -1.84
N ILE A 54 8.26 17.47 -2.41
CA ILE A 54 8.09 18.82 -2.96
C ILE A 54 7.16 18.86 -4.17
N GLY A 55 6.97 17.74 -4.87
CA GLY A 55 6.06 17.62 -6.01
C GLY A 55 4.59 17.77 -5.65
N ALA A 56 4.24 17.71 -4.36
CA ALA A 56 2.90 17.99 -3.88
C ALA A 56 2.49 19.47 -4.02
N TYR A 57 3.45 20.40 -4.13
CA TYR A 57 3.15 21.83 -4.31
C TYR A 57 2.59 22.08 -5.73
N PRO A 58 1.50 22.87 -5.89
CA PRO A 58 0.90 23.78 -4.91
C PRO A 58 -0.27 23.22 -4.08
N PHE A 59 -0.38 21.89 -3.95
CA PHE A 59 -1.46 21.19 -3.22
C PHE A 59 -2.86 21.42 -3.82
N THR A 60 -2.91 21.87 -5.09
CA THR A 60 -4.15 22.24 -5.78
C THR A 60 -4.76 21.10 -6.60
N ASP A 61 -3.99 20.05 -6.85
CA ASP A 61 -4.40 18.96 -7.73
C ASP A 61 -4.32 17.61 -7.00
N PRO A 62 -5.46 17.10 -6.50
CA PRO A 62 -5.51 15.77 -5.92
C PRO A 62 -5.29 14.67 -6.98
N SER A 63 -5.24 15.03 -8.27
CA SER A 63 -4.98 14.17 -9.42
C SER A 63 -3.54 14.19 -9.96
N LEU A 64 -2.57 14.78 -9.25
CA LEU A 64 -1.14 14.57 -9.53
C LEU A 64 -0.71 13.10 -9.28
N PRO A 65 -0.08 12.39 -10.23
CA PRO A 65 -0.27 12.37 -11.68
C PRO A 65 -1.45 11.48 -12.12
N ASN A 66 -2.26 12.03 -13.04
CA ASN A 66 -3.23 11.39 -13.92
C ASN A 66 -2.55 10.63 -15.08
N VAL A 67 -1.47 9.91 -14.79
CA VAL A 67 -0.93 8.91 -15.73
C VAL A 67 -1.42 7.60 -15.17
N GLU A 68 -2.09 6.76 -15.96
CA GLU A 68 -2.47 5.39 -15.60
C GLU A 68 -1.44 4.79 -14.63
N ILE A 69 -1.69 4.88 -13.31
CA ILE A 69 -0.63 4.66 -12.32
C ILE A 69 -0.39 3.15 -12.32
N GLN A 70 0.58 2.75 -13.14
CA GLN A 70 1.44 1.62 -12.84
C GLN A 70 2.05 2.00 -11.50
N ILE A 71 1.41 1.55 -10.43
CA ILE A 71 1.86 1.82 -9.07
C ILE A 71 3.28 1.26 -9.03
N THR A 72 4.28 2.15 -9.08
CA THR A 72 5.65 1.70 -9.02
C THR A 72 5.96 1.41 -7.55
N PRO A 73 6.65 0.32 -7.17
CA PRO A 73 7.02 0.16 -5.78
C PRO A 73 7.97 1.27 -5.29
N THR A 74 8.51 2.08 -6.19
CA THR A 74 9.21 3.35 -5.91
C THR A 74 8.25 4.46 -5.50
N ASP A 75 7.09 4.60 -6.16
CA ASP A 75 6.01 5.53 -5.78
C ASP A 75 5.31 5.08 -4.50
N ILE A 76 5.19 3.76 -4.31
CA ILE A 76 4.63 3.25 -3.06
C ILE A 76 5.59 3.60 -1.92
N ILE A 77 6.93 3.51 -2.13
CA ILE A 77 7.93 3.49 -1.04
C ILE A 77 9.37 3.80 -1.48
N PRO A 78 9.98 4.79 -0.84
CA PRO A 78 11.42 4.83 -0.65
C PRO A 78 11.85 3.67 0.27
N GLY A 79 12.35 2.56 -0.30
CA GLY A 79 13.12 1.57 0.45
C GLY A 79 12.74 0.10 0.29
N ILE A 80 11.65 -0.25 -0.38
CA ILE A 80 11.38 -1.66 -0.72
C ILE A 80 12.45 -2.23 -1.67
N PHE A 81 13.06 -1.33 -2.45
CA PHE A 81 14.17 -1.61 -3.36
C PHE A 81 15.55 -1.33 -2.75
N ASN A 82 15.65 -1.02 -1.46
CA ASN A 82 16.95 -0.75 -0.85
C ASN A 82 17.86 -1.98 -0.97
N GLY A 83 19.00 -1.81 -1.64
CA GLY A 83 19.94 -2.91 -1.91
C GLY A 83 19.51 -3.85 -3.04
N VAL A 84 18.42 -3.55 -3.76
CA VAL A 84 17.94 -4.33 -4.91
C VAL A 84 18.17 -3.53 -6.19
N LYS A 85 19.00 -4.05 -7.09
CA LYS A 85 19.14 -3.49 -8.44
C LYS A 85 17.89 -3.82 -9.25
N ILE A 86 17.11 -2.79 -9.58
CA ILE A 86 15.96 -2.88 -10.46
C ILE A 86 16.44 -2.81 -11.90
N GLU A 87 15.89 -3.66 -12.77
CA GLU A 87 16.13 -3.64 -14.20
C GLU A 87 14.77 -3.74 -14.89
N ASP A 88 14.48 -2.85 -15.85
CA ASP A 88 13.11 -2.59 -16.35
C ASP A 88 12.38 -3.84 -16.89
N GLU A 89 13.12 -4.76 -17.51
CA GLU A 89 12.55 -5.98 -18.10
C GLU A 89 12.63 -7.21 -17.18
N LYS A 90 13.14 -7.06 -15.96
CA LYS A 90 13.31 -8.17 -15.02
C LYS A 90 12.19 -8.20 -13.99
N TYR A 91 11.68 -9.39 -13.74
CA TYR A 91 10.68 -9.63 -12.72
C TYR A 91 11.33 -9.88 -11.36
N ILE A 92 10.74 -9.30 -10.31
CA ILE A 92 11.14 -9.51 -8.92
C ILE A 92 9.87 -9.75 -8.11
N LEU A 93 9.82 -10.87 -7.40
CA LEU A 93 8.80 -11.20 -6.42
C LEU A 93 9.30 -10.82 -5.04
N PHE A 94 8.80 -9.70 -4.52
CA PHE A 94 9.00 -9.28 -3.14
C PHE A 94 8.04 -10.03 -2.23
N TYR A 95 8.47 -10.38 -1.03
CA TYR A 95 7.57 -10.91 -0.01
C TYR A 95 8.01 -10.51 1.39
N GLY A 96 7.05 -10.46 2.31
CA GLY A 96 7.28 -10.15 3.71
C GLY A 96 6.13 -10.62 4.59
N GLY A 97 6.28 -10.52 5.90
CA GLY A 97 5.29 -10.97 6.87
C GLY A 97 5.89 -11.10 8.27
N THR A 98 5.02 -11.16 9.27
CA THR A 98 5.44 -11.31 10.68
C THR A 98 5.70 -12.77 11.04
N ASN A 99 5.13 -13.72 10.30
CA ASN A 99 5.28 -15.14 10.55
C ASN A 99 6.51 -15.72 9.84
N GLN A 100 7.61 -15.83 10.56
CA GLN A 100 8.89 -16.31 9.99
C GLN A 100 8.81 -17.76 9.47
N VAL A 101 8.06 -18.64 10.14
CA VAL A 101 7.90 -20.04 9.73
C VAL A 101 7.19 -20.12 8.38
N PHE A 102 6.10 -19.37 8.22
CA PHE A 102 5.39 -19.30 6.94
C PHE A 102 6.21 -18.58 5.87
N GLY A 103 6.97 -17.56 6.23
CA GLY A 103 7.88 -16.87 5.32
C GLY A 103 8.94 -17.81 4.74
N GLN A 104 9.51 -18.70 5.56
CA GLN A 104 10.46 -19.71 5.11
C GLN A 104 9.79 -20.77 4.22
N TYR A 105 8.64 -21.30 4.65
CA TYR A 105 7.86 -22.26 3.86
C TYR A 105 7.53 -21.71 2.46
N PHE A 106 7.08 -20.46 2.39
CA PHE A 106 6.82 -19.76 1.13
C PHE A 106 8.08 -19.67 0.28
N ALA A 107 9.20 -19.22 0.86
CA ALA A 107 10.46 -19.04 0.14
C ALA A 107 10.96 -20.35 -0.49
N ASP A 108 10.92 -21.45 0.26
CA ASP A 108 11.39 -22.75 -0.20
C ASP A 108 10.55 -23.25 -1.39
N HIS A 109 9.22 -23.20 -1.27
CA HIS A 109 8.33 -23.69 -2.31
C HIS A 109 8.31 -22.75 -3.52
N ALA A 110 8.30 -21.42 -3.31
CA ALA A 110 8.34 -20.45 -4.39
C ALA A 110 9.64 -20.58 -5.20
N ASN A 111 10.80 -20.75 -4.55
CA ASN A 111 12.07 -20.93 -5.25
C ASN A 111 12.10 -22.18 -6.13
N ILE A 112 11.52 -23.29 -5.65
CA ILE A 112 11.41 -24.52 -6.46
C ILE A 112 10.57 -24.26 -7.71
N GLN A 113 9.40 -23.63 -7.54
CA GLN A 113 8.53 -23.33 -8.66
C GLN A 113 9.18 -22.35 -9.64
N ILE A 114 9.75 -21.24 -9.15
CA ILE A 114 10.46 -20.25 -9.97
C ILE A 114 11.59 -20.92 -10.77
N LYS A 115 12.40 -21.79 -10.16
CA LYS A 115 13.44 -22.52 -10.89
C LYS A 115 12.87 -23.40 -12.00
N SER A 116 11.72 -24.04 -11.77
CA SER A 116 11.02 -24.81 -12.80
C SER A 116 10.52 -23.90 -13.93
N LEU A 117 9.91 -22.76 -13.60
CA LEU A 117 9.44 -21.76 -14.57
C LEU A 117 10.57 -21.29 -15.49
N LEU A 118 11.70 -20.90 -14.89
CA LEU A 118 12.85 -20.36 -15.62
C LEU A 118 13.51 -21.38 -16.56
N LYS A 119 13.45 -22.68 -16.24
CA LYS A 119 13.92 -23.74 -17.15
C LYS A 119 13.06 -23.81 -18.42
N GLU A 120 11.77 -23.54 -18.30
CA GLU A 120 10.81 -23.60 -19.41
C GLU A 120 10.71 -22.28 -20.19
N THR A 121 11.07 -21.14 -19.59
CA THR A 121 10.96 -19.80 -20.18
C THR A 121 12.33 -19.14 -20.28
N LYS A 122 12.97 -19.25 -21.47
CA LYS A 122 14.32 -18.72 -21.72
C LYS A 122 14.44 -17.18 -21.64
N ASN A 123 13.33 -16.45 -21.66
CA ASN A 123 13.31 -14.99 -21.77
C ASN A 123 12.76 -14.27 -20.52
N ILE A 124 12.34 -14.99 -19.48
CA ILE A 124 11.83 -14.36 -18.24
C ILE A 124 12.92 -14.53 -17.18
N SER A 125 13.32 -13.44 -16.51
CA SER A 125 14.13 -13.53 -15.29
C SER A 125 13.26 -13.13 -14.10
N LEU A 126 13.06 -14.05 -13.17
CA LEU A 126 12.28 -13.85 -11.96
C LEU A 126 13.16 -14.10 -10.74
N LYS A 127 13.32 -13.09 -9.88
CA LYS A 127 14.05 -13.21 -8.61
C LYS A 127 13.10 -13.14 -7.43
N LEU A 128 13.35 -13.95 -6.40
CA LEU A 128 12.65 -13.85 -5.13
C LEU A 128 13.45 -12.94 -4.18
N HIS A 129 12.79 -11.99 -3.52
CA HIS A 129 13.42 -11.09 -2.57
C HIS A 129 12.59 -10.94 -1.28
N GLN A 130 13.19 -11.25 -0.14
CA GLN A 130 12.55 -11.07 1.15
C GLN A 130 12.74 -9.65 1.65
N VAL A 131 11.65 -8.97 1.99
CA VAL A 131 11.68 -7.68 2.66
C VAL A 131 11.66 -7.93 4.17
N ASN A 132 12.81 -7.74 4.81
CA ASN A 132 13.00 -7.96 6.25
C ASN A 132 13.40 -6.68 7.02
N HIS A 133 13.69 -5.59 6.31
CA HIS A 133 14.12 -4.35 6.94
C HIS A 133 12.93 -3.63 7.58
N ILE A 134 12.84 -3.67 8.91
CA ILE A 134 11.70 -3.18 9.70
C ILE A 134 11.31 -1.75 9.32
N LYS A 135 12.28 -0.83 9.17
CA LYS A 135 11.98 0.55 8.78
C LYS A 135 11.40 0.64 7.37
N ALA A 136 11.88 -0.18 6.44
CA ALA A 136 11.37 -0.19 5.07
C ALA A 136 9.93 -0.73 5.03
N ILE A 137 9.62 -1.75 5.84
CA ILE A 137 8.26 -2.28 6.00
C ILE A 137 7.33 -1.26 6.67
N ALA A 138 7.80 -0.55 7.71
CA ALA A 138 6.99 0.49 8.35
C ALA A 138 6.70 1.65 7.38
N SER A 139 7.72 2.12 6.65
CA SER A 139 7.57 3.12 5.59
C SER A 139 6.65 2.61 4.47
N PHE A 140 6.73 1.31 4.12
CA PHE A 140 5.87 0.64 3.14
C PHE A 140 4.39 0.89 3.46
N TRP A 141 3.99 0.47 4.65
CA TRP A 141 2.59 0.51 5.05
C TRP A 141 2.11 1.94 5.32
N THR A 142 2.98 2.80 5.85
CA THR A 142 2.65 4.22 6.06
C THR A 142 2.40 4.94 4.74
N GLY A 143 3.24 4.73 3.72
CA GLY A 143 3.06 5.31 2.39
C GLY A 143 1.74 4.88 1.73
N LEU A 144 1.41 3.58 1.82
CA LEU A 144 0.12 3.06 1.33
C LEU A 144 -1.08 3.64 2.06
N GLN A 145 -0.99 3.82 3.37
CA GLN A 145 -2.07 4.43 4.16
C GLN A 145 -2.29 5.89 3.74
N ASN A 146 -1.22 6.65 3.52
CA ASN A 146 -1.32 8.03 3.04
C ASN A 146 -1.95 8.10 1.65
N MET A 147 -1.48 7.28 0.71
CA MET A 147 -2.08 7.20 -0.62
C MET A 147 -3.56 6.81 -0.56
N PHE A 148 -3.93 5.89 0.33
CA PHE A 148 -5.34 5.55 0.53
C PHE A 148 -6.16 6.79 0.92
N PHE A 149 -5.69 7.61 1.87
CA PHE A 149 -6.42 8.81 2.29
C PHE A 149 -6.59 9.84 1.17
N ILE A 150 -5.53 10.06 0.39
CA ILE A 150 -5.56 10.96 -0.77
C ILE A 150 -6.57 10.44 -1.80
N LYS A 151 -6.46 9.16 -2.15
CA LYS A 151 -7.22 8.53 -3.23
C LYS A 151 -8.67 8.24 -2.86
N MET A 152 -8.99 8.07 -1.58
CA MET A 152 -10.37 7.92 -1.11
C MET A 152 -11.20 9.21 -1.27
N GLN A 153 -10.56 10.38 -1.26
CA GLN A 153 -11.23 11.67 -1.48
C GLN A 153 -11.52 11.93 -2.97
N LEU A 154 -10.91 11.17 -3.87
CA LEU A 154 -11.14 11.24 -5.31
C LEU A 154 -12.25 10.28 -5.71
N GLU A 155 -13.28 10.78 -6.39
CA GLU A 155 -14.33 9.94 -6.93
C GLU A 155 -13.78 9.02 -8.05
N ASN A 156 -14.13 7.73 -8.00
CA ASN A 156 -13.84 6.73 -9.05
C ASN A 156 -12.36 6.49 -9.38
N ASP A 157 -11.44 6.66 -8.43
CA ASP A 157 -10.01 6.41 -8.68
C ASP A 157 -9.72 4.90 -8.90
N PRO A 158 -9.16 4.48 -10.06
CA PRO A 158 -8.89 3.07 -10.38
C PRO A 158 -7.72 2.47 -9.57
N VAL A 159 -6.87 3.32 -8.99
CA VAL A 159 -5.71 2.97 -8.16
C VAL A 159 -6.16 2.63 -6.74
N LEU A 160 -7.26 3.23 -6.26
CA LEU A 160 -7.82 2.97 -4.93
C LEU A 160 -8.06 1.47 -4.68
N LYS A 161 -8.60 0.74 -5.67
CA LYS A 161 -8.82 -0.72 -5.57
C LYS A 161 -7.51 -1.48 -5.39
N LYS A 162 -6.44 -1.09 -6.06
CA LYS A 162 -5.11 -1.71 -5.92
C LYS A 162 -4.52 -1.42 -4.53
N ILE A 163 -4.69 -0.19 -4.02
CA ILE A 163 -4.25 0.21 -2.67
C ILE A 163 -5.01 -0.58 -1.59
N GLN A 164 -6.33 -0.65 -1.67
CA GLN A 164 -7.17 -1.44 -0.77
C GLN A 164 -6.73 -2.91 -0.73
N ARG A 165 -6.40 -3.46 -1.90
CA ARG A 165 -5.90 -4.83 -2.04
C ARG A 165 -4.57 -5.01 -1.31
N LEU A 166 -3.61 -4.11 -1.53
CA LEU A 166 -2.32 -4.13 -0.84
C LEU A 166 -2.49 -4.04 0.68
N LEU A 167 -3.31 -3.11 1.16
CA LEU A 167 -3.58 -2.93 2.59
C LEU A 167 -4.19 -4.19 3.23
N SER A 168 -5.01 -4.95 2.49
CA SER A 168 -5.59 -6.20 3.00
C SER A 168 -4.55 -7.29 3.26
N CYS A 169 -3.43 -7.28 2.52
CA CYS A 169 -2.33 -8.22 2.72
C CYS A 169 -1.54 -7.96 4.01
N ASN A 170 -1.60 -6.73 4.57
CA ASN A 170 -0.92 -6.41 5.82
C ASN A 170 -1.49 -7.17 7.03
N ASN A 171 -2.73 -7.64 6.93
CA ASN A 171 -3.44 -8.29 8.04
C ASN A 171 -3.31 -9.82 8.04
N GLY A 172 -2.59 -10.41 7.08
CA GLY A 172 -2.44 -11.87 6.92
C GLY A 172 -1.10 -12.41 7.46
N ASN A 173 -0.82 -13.69 7.18
CA ASN A 173 0.45 -14.34 7.55
C ASN A 173 1.66 -13.77 6.78
N GLY A 174 1.39 -13.15 5.63
CA GLY A 174 2.38 -12.51 4.79
C GLY A 174 1.76 -11.92 3.53
N TRP A 175 2.56 -11.12 2.85
CA TRP A 175 2.23 -10.44 1.60
C TRP A 175 3.31 -10.72 0.56
N ALA A 176 2.94 -10.69 -0.71
CA ALA A 176 3.89 -10.73 -1.82
C ALA A 176 3.50 -9.81 -2.97
N LEU A 177 4.51 -9.25 -3.64
CA LEU A 177 4.41 -8.29 -4.74
C LEU A 177 5.28 -8.73 -5.91
N LEU A 178 4.65 -9.07 -7.03
CA LEU A 178 5.35 -9.28 -8.28
C LEU A 178 5.50 -7.95 -9.00
N CYS A 179 6.75 -7.58 -9.25
CA CYS A 179 7.12 -6.36 -9.95
C CYS A 179 7.89 -6.70 -11.22
N LYS A 180 7.74 -5.90 -12.27
CA LYS A 180 8.58 -5.91 -13.47
C LYS A 180 9.27 -4.55 -13.55
N GLY A 181 10.58 -4.53 -13.39
CA GLY A 181 11.29 -3.28 -13.18
C GLY A 181 10.74 -2.55 -11.95
N SER A 182 10.47 -1.26 -12.12
CA SER A 182 9.80 -0.45 -11.11
C SER A 182 8.29 -0.58 -11.15
N ASN A 183 7.64 -1.44 -11.95
CA ASN A 183 6.18 -1.51 -12.01
C ASN A 183 5.62 -2.67 -11.19
N MET A 184 4.62 -2.41 -10.34
CA MET A 184 3.89 -3.49 -9.67
C MET A 184 2.89 -4.13 -10.64
N VAL A 185 3.07 -5.43 -10.92
CA VAL A 185 2.20 -6.21 -11.79
C VAL A 185 1.08 -6.85 -10.96
N VAL A 186 1.43 -7.47 -9.84
CA VAL A 186 0.51 -8.22 -8.98
C VAL A 186 0.85 -8.01 -7.51
N SER A 187 -0.18 -7.93 -6.67
CA SER A 187 -0.08 -8.08 -5.21
C SER A 187 -1.05 -9.13 -4.69
N GLY A 188 -0.72 -9.76 -3.56
CA GLY A 188 -1.60 -10.73 -2.89
C GLY A 188 -1.00 -11.28 -1.59
N TYR A 189 -1.77 -12.13 -0.92
CA TYR A 189 -1.27 -12.92 0.20
C TYR A 189 -0.23 -13.94 -0.29
N VAL A 190 0.74 -14.29 0.54
CA VAL A 190 1.77 -15.28 0.19
C VAL A 190 1.17 -16.63 -0.21
N GLU A 191 0.06 -17.04 0.40
CA GLU A 191 -0.65 -18.28 0.09
C GLU A 191 -1.28 -18.24 -1.32
N GLU A 192 -1.86 -17.11 -1.72
CA GLU A 192 -2.42 -16.92 -3.07
C GLU A 192 -1.33 -17.01 -4.13
N ILE A 193 -0.22 -16.31 -3.90
CA ILE A 193 0.90 -16.25 -4.84
C ILE A 193 1.61 -17.61 -4.91
N LEU A 194 1.74 -18.33 -3.79
CA LEU A 194 2.32 -19.66 -3.81
C LEU A 194 1.45 -20.63 -4.61
N LYS A 195 0.13 -20.61 -4.37
CA LYS A 195 -0.81 -21.43 -5.15
C LYS A 195 -0.70 -21.13 -6.65
N PHE A 196 -0.62 -19.84 -6.99
CA PHE A 196 -0.40 -19.39 -8.36
C PHE A 196 0.88 -19.95 -9.00
N LEU A 197 1.99 -19.93 -8.25
CA LEU A 197 3.28 -20.47 -8.72
C LEU A 197 3.22 -21.99 -8.93
N ILE A 198 2.55 -22.73 -8.02
CA ILE A 198 2.39 -24.19 -8.11
C ILE A 198 1.52 -24.58 -9.30
N GLU A 199 0.42 -23.87 -9.53
CA GLU A 199 -0.55 -24.19 -10.59
C GLU A 199 -0.13 -23.68 -11.98
N HIS A 200 1.11 -23.23 -12.16
CA HIS A 200 1.61 -22.70 -13.42
C HIS A 200 1.40 -23.61 -14.62
N SER A 201 1.66 -24.91 -14.49
CA SER A 201 1.45 -25.86 -15.59
C SER A 201 -0.01 -25.90 -16.07
N PHE A 202 -0.96 -25.71 -15.15
CA PHE A 202 -2.39 -25.73 -15.46
C PHE A 202 -2.89 -24.44 -16.09
N TRP A 203 -2.47 -23.26 -15.60
CA TRP A 203 -2.92 -22.01 -16.21
C TRP A 203 -2.15 -21.67 -17.49
N LYS A 204 -0.88 -22.05 -17.61
CA LYS A 204 -0.11 -21.89 -18.85
C LYS A 204 -0.77 -22.63 -20.02
N SER A 205 -1.28 -23.84 -19.82
CA SER A 205 -1.98 -24.57 -20.88
C SER A 205 -3.27 -23.88 -21.33
N LYS A 206 -3.97 -23.18 -20.41
CA LYS A 206 -5.10 -22.30 -20.75
C LYS A 206 -4.67 -21.06 -21.54
N LEU A 207 -3.51 -20.48 -21.24
CA LEU A 207 -2.99 -19.29 -21.91
C LEU A 207 -2.37 -19.56 -23.29
N ILE A 208 -1.81 -20.75 -23.51
CA ILE A 208 -1.19 -21.10 -24.81
C ILE A 208 -2.21 -21.10 -25.97
N MET A 209 -3.51 -21.19 -25.68
CA MET A 209 -4.56 -21.04 -26.71
C MET A 209 -4.69 -19.59 -27.23
N ASP A 210 -4.33 -18.59 -26.42
CA ASP A 210 -4.35 -17.16 -26.77
C ASP A 210 -2.91 -16.61 -26.75
N ARG A 211 -2.28 -16.60 -27.94
CA ARG A 211 -0.94 -16.06 -28.27
C ARG A 211 -0.18 -15.32 -27.12
N GLN A 212 0.80 -16.04 -26.56
CA GLN A 212 1.77 -15.62 -25.54
C GLN A 212 1.21 -15.19 -24.17
N PRO A 213 1.76 -15.70 -23.04
CA PRO A 213 1.38 -15.24 -21.71
C PRO A 213 1.81 -13.78 -21.53
N SER A 214 0.86 -12.86 -21.69
CA SER A 214 1.06 -11.44 -21.39
C SER A 214 0.84 -11.19 -19.89
N GLU A 215 1.29 -10.03 -19.38
CA GLU A 215 1.02 -9.60 -18.00
C GLU A 215 -0.49 -9.59 -17.68
N VAL A 216 -1.34 -9.31 -18.69
CA VAL A 216 -2.81 -9.34 -18.62
C VAL A 216 -3.31 -10.73 -18.24
N CYS A 217 -2.74 -11.77 -18.86
CA CYS A 217 -3.09 -13.15 -18.56
C CYS A 217 -2.76 -13.56 -17.12
N LEU A 218 -1.66 -13.04 -16.57
CA LEU A 218 -1.27 -13.27 -15.17
C LEU A 218 -2.30 -12.64 -14.23
N THR A 219 -2.69 -11.40 -14.52
CA THR A 219 -3.69 -10.68 -13.71
C THR A 219 -5.06 -11.33 -13.76
N ASP A 220 -5.49 -11.85 -14.91
CA ASP A 220 -6.78 -12.50 -15.10
C ASP A 220 -6.88 -13.81 -14.32
N TYR A 221 -5.87 -14.67 -14.40
CA TYR A 221 -5.88 -15.93 -13.66
C TYR A 221 -5.90 -15.73 -12.15
N LEU A 222 -5.10 -14.79 -11.66
CA LEU A 222 -5.11 -14.42 -10.25
C LEU A 222 -6.45 -13.80 -9.83
N GLN A 223 -7.12 -13.07 -10.71
CA GLN A 223 -8.46 -12.55 -10.46
C GLN A 223 -9.48 -13.69 -10.34
N GLU A 224 -9.43 -14.69 -11.22
CA GLU A 224 -10.29 -15.87 -11.16
C GLU A 224 -10.06 -16.73 -9.91
N LEU A 225 -8.80 -16.97 -9.54
CA LEU A 225 -8.45 -17.64 -8.28
C LEU A 225 -9.09 -16.97 -7.07
N ARG A 226 -9.22 -15.64 -7.11
CA ARG A 226 -9.72 -14.83 -5.99
C ARG A 226 -11.23 -14.73 -5.94
N ARG A 227 -11.94 -14.74 -7.09
CA ARG A 227 -13.42 -14.75 -7.15
C ARG A 227 -14.03 -15.91 -6.35
N THR A 228 -13.26 -16.99 -6.17
CA THR A 228 -13.74 -18.21 -5.53
C THR A 228 -13.49 -18.29 -4.02
N LYS A 229 -12.64 -17.44 -3.42
CA LYS A 229 -12.13 -17.72 -2.06
C LYS A 229 -11.89 -16.52 -1.11
N PHE A 230 -11.71 -15.28 -1.59
CA PHE A 230 -11.19 -14.22 -0.71
C PHE A 230 -12.04 -12.95 -0.70
N CYS A 231 -12.60 -12.66 0.48
CA CYS A 231 -13.19 -11.37 0.81
C CYS A 231 -12.13 -10.49 1.45
N HIS A 232 -12.01 -9.24 0.98
CA HIS A 232 -10.97 -8.34 1.48
C HIS A 232 -11.36 -7.78 2.85
N ARG A 233 -10.40 -7.76 3.77
CA ARG A 233 -10.48 -7.05 5.04
C ARG A 233 -9.19 -6.30 5.26
N PHE A 234 -9.29 -5.03 5.61
CA PHE A 234 -8.12 -4.22 5.96
C PHE A 234 -8.46 -3.25 7.07
N ASP A 235 -7.47 -3.00 7.90
CA ASP A 235 -7.56 -2.09 9.03
C ASP A 235 -6.68 -0.88 8.70
N ILE A 236 -7.22 0.32 8.85
CA ILE A 236 -6.48 1.57 8.64
C ILE A 236 -6.42 2.31 9.97
N PRO A 237 -5.22 2.74 10.42
CA PRO A 237 -5.13 3.62 11.57
C PRO A 237 -5.75 4.95 11.17
N TYR A 238 -6.92 5.27 11.75
CA TYR A 238 -7.62 6.51 11.47
C TYR A 238 -7.97 7.22 12.77
N SER A 239 -7.08 8.13 13.16
CA SER A 239 -7.26 8.97 14.35
C SER A 239 -7.86 10.35 14.02
N ARG A 240 -8.01 10.70 12.73
CA ARG A 240 -8.23 12.10 12.35
C ARG A 240 -9.67 12.59 12.58
N CYS A 241 -10.71 11.78 12.31
CA CYS A 241 -12.11 12.19 12.55
C CYS A 241 -12.73 11.72 13.87
N VAL A 242 -12.06 10.84 14.63
CA VAL A 242 -12.60 10.32 15.89
C VAL A 242 -11.96 11.10 17.06
N PRO A 243 -12.74 11.55 18.07
CA PRO A 243 -12.17 12.15 19.28
C PRO A 243 -11.17 11.21 19.94
N GLU A 244 -10.12 11.76 20.55
CA GLU A 244 -9.18 10.95 21.32
C GLU A 244 -9.92 10.30 22.50
N MET A 245 -9.72 8.99 22.67
CA MET A 245 -10.32 8.23 23.76
C MET A 245 -9.25 7.75 24.73
N LYS A 246 -9.54 7.81 26.02
CA LYS A 246 -8.69 7.26 27.07
C LYS A 246 -9.26 5.94 27.55
N CYS A 247 -8.37 4.97 27.82
CA CYS A 247 -8.76 3.72 28.46
C CYS A 247 -9.37 4.03 29.83
N PRO A 248 -10.57 3.52 30.16
CA PRO A 248 -11.23 3.81 31.43
C PRO A 248 -10.39 3.38 32.63
N ASP A 249 -9.63 2.29 32.51
CA ASP A 249 -8.87 1.71 33.61
C ASP A 249 -7.49 2.36 33.80
N CYS A 250 -6.71 2.52 32.74
CA CYS A 250 -5.33 3.01 32.83
C CYS A 250 -5.13 4.46 32.38
N GLN A 251 -6.19 5.12 31.89
CA GLN A 251 -6.20 6.53 31.43
C GLN A 251 -5.22 6.85 30.27
N ARG A 252 -4.57 5.83 29.69
CA ARG A 252 -3.73 5.97 28.50
C ARG A 252 -4.59 6.19 27.26
N PHE A 253 -4.07 6.94 26.29
CA PHE A 253 -4.74 7.14 25.00
C PHE A 253 -4.86 5.82 24.24
N MET A 254 -6.05 5.57 23.72
CA MET A 254 -6.36 4.39 22.92
C MET A 254 -5.99 4.63 21.46
N GLU A 255 -5.56 3.56 20.78
CA GLU A 255 -5.38 3.58 19.33
C GLU A 255 -6.72 3.36 18.64
N ILE A 256 -6.93 4.10 17.55
CA ILE A 256 -8.17 4.05 16.77
C ILE A 256 -7.87 3.43 15.42
N TRP A 257 -8.60 2.37 15.12
CA TRP A 257 -8.51 1.62 13.88
C TRP A 257 -9.88 1.61 13.20
N ILE A 258 -9.94 2.03 11.94
CA ILE A 258 -11.11 1.75 11.09
C ILE A 258 -10.91 0.38 10.47
N LYS A 259 -11.90 -0.48 10.65
CA LYS A 259 -11.92 -1.83 10.08
C LYS A 259 -12.92 -1.86 8.94
N LEU A 260 -12.42 -2.11 7.72
CA LEU A 260 -13.26 -2.36 6.56
C LEU A 260 -13.29 -3.87 6.29
N LYS A 261 -14.49 -4.44 6.23
CA LYS A 261 -14.72 -5.86 5.96
C LYS A 261 -15.74 -5.98 4.83
N CYS A 262 -15.42 -6.78 3.83
CA CYS A 262 -16.36 -7.11 2.76
C CYS A 262 -17.52 -7.98 3.31
N CYS A 263 -18.77 -7.64 2.98
CA CYS A 263 -19.98 -8.32 3.48
C CYS A 263 -20.38 -9.58 2.70
N HIS A 264 -19.61 -10.01 1.70
CA HIS A 264 -19.94 -11.22 0.94
C HIS A 264 -19.96 -12.44 1.86
N GLY A 265 -21.13 -13.04 2.04
CA GLY A 265 -21.36 -14.24 2.85
C GLY A 265 -22.49 -14.14 3.88
N GLU A 266 -22.95 -12.92 4.24
CA GLU A 266 -24.08 -12.71 5.15
C GLU A 266 -25.24 -12.06 4.37
N ASN A 267 -26.04 -12.87 3.67
CA ASN A 267 -27.33 -12.52 3.06
C ASN A 267 -27.44 -11.21 2.26
N GLY A 268 -26.34 -10.65 1.75
CA GLY A 268 -26.37 -9.43 0.93
C GLY A 268 -26.78 -8.16 1.68
N LEU A 269 -26.75 -8.16 3.02
CA LEU A 269 -27.00 -6.97 3.82
C LEU A 269 -25.68 -6.50 4.46
N CYS A 270 -25.09 -5.46 3.86
CA CYS A 270 -24.53 -4.38 4.66
C CYS A 270 -25.69 -3.36 4.86
#